data_AF-A0A355G4A6-F1
#
_entry.id   AF-A0A355G4A6-F1
#
_cell.length_a   1.000
_cell.length_b   1.000
_cell.length_c   1.000
_cell.angle_alpha   90.00
_cell.angle_beta   90.00
_cell.angle_gamma   90.00
#
_symmetry.space_group_name_H-M   'P 1'
#
loop_
_entity.id
_entity.type
_entity.pdbx_description
1 polymer ?
#
loop_
_entity_poly.entity_id
_entity_poly.type
_entity_poly.pdbx_seq_one_letter_code
_entity_poly.pdbx_strand_id
1 'polypeptide(L)'
;MLAGVFIACLGWAVWKLVLPYFKKVTHLYSANALEQTSHEMEGSLLNLIDLKQSRRNVNPEIISSLEKRAALTLSQTDTEQAVDRRPLMRLSYVLLFVVAVLCFYALFSPKEIWPSISAAISFSPQREFATQTQINSVTPGNTEVLSGSQLEVIVDLRGEVPDTVTLFYTSSDEGRVDEPLKLRAMDETRKRYQGMIVGINGRGIRQELTYHVQAGDAISEEYRVKVIQPPSATVHSIRYEYPQYMDLAAVEQPGGAIDAWEGTKITVDATTNMPITSFEVLFSG
;
A
#
# COMPACT_ATOMS: atom_id res chain seq x y z
N MET A 1 16.91 13.34 -7.75
CA MET A 1 17.40 14.72 -7.50
C MET A 1 17.03 15.70 -8.62
N LEU A 2 17.21 15.34 -9.90
CA LEU A 2 16.87 16.23 -11.04
C LEU A 2 15.37 16.62 -11.14
N ALA A 3 14.44 15.70 -10.83
CA ALA A 3 13.01 16.01 -10.86
C ALA A 3 12.57 17.06 -9.83
N GLY A 4 13.23 17.11 -8.66
CA GLY A 4 12.93 18.10 -7.61
C GLY A 4 13.36 19.52 -8.02
N VAL A 5 14.48 19.64 -8.73
CA VAL A 5 14.96 20.93 -9.28
C VAL A 5 13.98 21.45 -10.35
N PHE A 6 13.42 20.55 -11.16
CA PHE A 6 12.43 20.92 -12.17
C PHE A 6 11.11 21.41 -11.57
N ILE A 7 10.58 20.74 -10.54
CA ILE A 7 9.36 21.19 -9.85
C ILE A 7 9.59 22.54 -9.17
N ALA A 8 10.76 22.76 -8.58
CA ALA A 8 11.12 24.05 -7.98
C ALA A 8 11.23 25.17 -9.02
N CYS A 9 11.85 24.93 -10.18
CA CYS A 9 11.90 25.88 -11.28
C CYS A 9 10.52 26.20 -11.85
N LEU A 10 9.65 25.18 -11.99
CA LEU A 10 8.31 25.35 -12.52
C LEU A 10 7.41 26.12 -11.54
N GLY A 11 7.50 25.80 -10.25
CA GLY A 11 6.84 26.55 -9.18
C GLY A 11 7.31 27.99 -9.10
N TRP A 12 8.62 28.25 -9.26
CA TRP A 12 9.18 29.60 -9.28
C TRP A 12 8.72 30.41 -10.50
N ALA A 13 8.68 29.79 -11.68
CA ALA A 13 8.18 30.41 -12.90
C ALA A 13 6.69 30.76 -12.76
N VAL A 14 5.86 29.83 -12.28
CA VAL A 14 4.42 30.07 -12.04
C VAL A 14 4.22 31.16 -10.99
N TRP A 15 4.93 31.11 -9.87
CA TRP A 15 4.86 32.17 -8.85
C TRP A 15 5.20 33.53 -9.47
N LYS A 16 6.31 33.64 -10.18
CA LYS A 16 6.78 34.93 -10.71
C LYS A 16 5.91 35.45 -11.86
N LEU A 17 5.25 34.56 -12.62
CA LEU A 17 4.43 34.94 -13.77
C LEU A 17 2.96 35.18 -13.40
N VAL A 18 2.41 34.39 -12.48
CA VAL A 18 0.98 34.40 -12.14
C VAL A 18 0.67 35.37 -10.99
N LEU A 19 1.52 35.50 -9.96
CA LEU A 19 1.28 36.48 -8.88
C LEU A 19 1.16 37.95 -9.36
N PRO A 20 1.98 38.47 -10.29
CA PRO A 20 1.82 39.86 -10.71
C PRO A 20 0.51 40.09 -11.48
N TYR A 21 -0.10 39.04 -12.03
CA TYR A 21 -1.38 39.13 -12.74
C TYR A 21 -2.59 39.17 -11.80
N PHE A 22 -2.45 38.72 -10.55
CA PHE A 22 -3.49 38.82 -9.52
C PHE A 22 -3.45 40.13 -8.72
N LYS A 23 -2.48 41.02 -8.97
CA LYS A 23 -2.50 42.37 -8.40
C LYS A 23 -3.53 43.21 -9.15
N LYS A 24 -4.70 43.32 -8.52
CA LYS A 24 -5.88 44.09 -8.95
C LYS A 24 -5.47 45.44 -9.54
N VAL A 25 -5.91 45.68 -10.78
CA VAL A 25 -5.87 46.98 -11.45
C VAL A 25 -6.85 47.90 -10.72
N THR A 26 -6.30 48.75 -9.85
CA THR A 26 -7.06 49.78 -9.14
C THR A 26 -7.44 50.89 -10.13
N HIS A 27 -8.72 51.27 -10.18
CA HIS A 27 -9.28 52.32 -11.06
C HIS A 27 -8.50 53.66 -11.05
N LEU A 28 -7.76 53.95 -9.99
CA LEU A 28 -6.88 55.12 -9.88
C LEU A 28 -5.70 55.09 -10.87
N TYR A 29 -5.18 53.91 -11.24
CA TYR A 29 -4.08 53.78 -12.18
C TYR A 29 -4.54 54.04 -13.63
N SER A 30 -5.77 53.63 -13.98
CA SER A 30 -6.36 53.92 -15.29
C SER A 30 -6.67 55.41 -15.50
N ALA A 31 -6.99 56.15 -14.44
CA ALA A 31 -7.20 57.61 -14.53
C ALA A 31 -5.88 58.35 -14.76
N ASN A 32 -4.83 57.98 -14.02
CA ASN A 32 -3.50 58.61 -14.12
C ASN A 32 -2.79 58.26 -15.45
N ALA A 33 -3.00 57.05 -15.97
CA ALA A 33 -2.45 56.62 -17.26
C ALA A 33 -3.13 57.32 -18.46
N LEU A 34 -4.39 57.74 -18.33
CA LEU A 34 -5.08 58.56 -19.34
C LEU A 34 -4.63 60.03 -19.31
N GLU A 35 -4.22 60.56 -18.16
CA GLU A 35 -3.81 61.97 -17.99
C GLU A 35 -2.45 62.30 -18.63
N GLN A 36 -1.54 61.33 -18.75
CA GLN A 36 -0.19 61.58 -19.32
C GLN A 36 -0.16 61.69 -20.85
N THR A 37 -1.25 61.36 -21.55
CA THR A 37 -1.25 61.25 -23.03
C THR A 37 -1.87 62.43 -23.77
N SER A 38 -2.52 63.39 -23.09
CA SER A 38 -3.09 64.56 -23.77
C SER A 38 -3.00 65.83 -22.94
N HIS A 39 -2.02 66.68 -23.29
CA HIS A 39 -1.77 67.99 -22.68
C HIS A 39 -2.95 68.98 -22.80
N GLU A 40 -3.97 68.65 -23.60
CA GLU A 40 -5.16 69.47 -23.88
C GLU A 40 -6.36 69.17 -22.96
N MET A 41 -6.27 68.12 -22.12
CA MET A 41 -7.30 67.74 -21.14
C MET A 41 -6.96 68.12 -19.69
N GLU A 42 -5.99 69.01 -19.46
CA GLU A 42 -5.74 69.52 -18.11
C GLU A 42 -6.95 70.32 -17.60
N GLY A 43 -7.61 69.79 -16.57
CA GLY A 43 -8.56 70.54 -15.74
C GLY A 43 -10.04 70.36 -16.03
N SER A 44 -10.46 69.63 -17.08
CA SER A 44 -11.89 69.41 -17.35
C SER A 44 -12.45 68.15 -16.67
N LEU A 45 -11.74 67.02 -16.77
CA LEU A 45 -12.21 65.75 -16.22
C LEU A 45 -12.08 65.69 -14.69
N LEU A 46 -10.97 66.26 -14.16
CA LEU A 46 -10.74 66.46 -12.74
C LEU A 46 -11.82 67.37 -12.13
N ASN A 47 -12.17 68.49 -12.80
CA ASN A 47 -13.27 69.34 -12.34
C ASN A 47 -14.63 68.64 -12.42
N LEU A 48 -14.89 67.82 -13.43
CA LEU A 48 -16.17 67.11 -13.57
C LEU A 48 -16.33 66.05 -12.46
N ILE A 49 -15.26 65.33 -12.12
CA ILE A 49 -15.25 64.35 -11.03
C ILE A 49 -15.33 65.05 -9.67
N ASP A 50 -14.59 66.15 -9.46
CA ASP A 50 -14.63 66.92 -8.22
C ASP A 50 -16.01 67.60 -8.00
N LEU A 51 -16.66 68.07 -9.07
CA LEU A 51 -18.03 68.58 -9.04
C LEU A 51 -19.07 67.48 -8.76
N LYS A 52 -18.93 66.29 -9.34
CA LYS A 52 -19.82 65.14 -9.06
C LYS A 52 -19.65 64.63 -7.62
N GLN A 53 -18.43 64.64 -7.10
CA GLN A 53 -18.12 64.19 -5.75
C GLN A 53 -18.51 65.21 -4.68
N SER A 54 -18.49 66.50 -5.01
CA SER A 54 -18.83 67.61 -4.09
C SER A 54 -20.33 67.96 -4.01
N ARG A 55 -21.22 67.21 -4.69
CA ARG A 55 -22.69 67.25 -4.51
C ARG A 55 -23.31 68.67 -4.45
N ARG A 56 -22.86 69.59 -5.31
CA ARG A 56 -23.38 70.97 -5.41
C ARG A 56 -24.29 71.08 -6.64
N ASN A 57 -25.49 71.67 -6.48
CA ASN A 57 -26.46 71.84 -7.58
C ASN A 57 -25.91 72.82 -8.63
N VAL A 58 -25.37 72.29 -9.72
CA VAL A 58 -24.97 73.06 -10.91
C VAL A 58 -25.93 72.75 -12.05
N ASN A 59 -26.23 73.77 -12.85
CA ASN A 59 -27.23 73.78 -13.92
C ASN A 59 -26.96 72.67 -14.97
N PRO A 60 -27.95 71.79 -15.30
CA PRO A 60 -27.79 70.61 -16.16
C PRO A 60 -27.27 70.86 -17.59
N GLU A 61 -27.34 72.09 -18.10
CA GLU A 61 -26.85 72.43 -19.45
C GLU A 61 -25.31 72.42 -19.55
N ILE A 62 -24.60 72.72 -18.46
CA ILE A 62 -23.13 72.71 -18.45
C ILE A 62 -22.61 71.25 -18.44
N ILE A 63 -23.32 70.35 -17.75
CA ILE A 63 -22.98 68.92 -17.70
C ILE A 63 -23.15 68.29 -19.08
N SER A 64 -24.27 68.56 -19.76
CA SER A 64 -24.55 67.96 -21.08
C SER A 64 -23.64 68.47 -22.20
N SER A 65 -23.17 69.72 -22.13
CA SER A 65 -22.20 70.25 -23.09
C SER A 65 -20.79 69.69 -22.85
N LEU A 66 -20.40 69.47 -21.60
CA LEU A 66 -19.13 68.82 -21.26
C LEU A 66 -19.15 67.33 -21.62
N GLU A 67 -20.28 66.66 -21.43
CA GLU A 67 -20.51 65.27 -21.83
C GLU A 67 -20.45 65.09 -23.35
N LYS A 68 -21.11 65.97 -24.12
CA LYS A 68 -20.99 65.94 -25.59
C LYS A 68 -19.56 66.16 -26.07
N ARG A 69 -18.81 67.04 -25.39
CA ARG A 69 -17.42 67.34 -25.77
C ARG A 69 -16.49 66.18 -25.42
N ALA A 70 -16.67 65.56 -24.25
CA ALA A 70 -15.95 64.34 -23.86
C ALA A 70 -16.29 63.15 -24.76
N ALA A 71 -17.56 62.99 -25.15
CA ALA A 71 -18.00 61.93 -26.05
C ALA A 71 -17.42 62.10 -27.47
N LEU A 72 -17.31 63.34 -27.97
CA LEU A 72 -16.68 63.64 -29.25
C LEU A 72 -15.17 63.32 -29.21
N THR A 73 -14.46 63.67 -28.14
CA THR A 73 -13.02 63.39 -28.01
C THR A 73 -12.74 61.89 -27.82
N LEU A 74 -13.63 61.15 -27.12
CA LEU A 74 -13.56 59.69 -27.01
C LEU A 74 -13.79 58.96 -28.33
N SER A 75 -14.56 59.54 -29.25
CA SER A 75 -14.82 58.94 -30.57
C SER A 75 -13.65 59.07 -31.56
N GLN A 76 -12.72 60.00 -31.31
CA GLN A 76 -11.58 60.25 -32.18
C GLN A 76 -10.29 59.54 -31.75
N THR A 77 -10.25 58.98 -30.54
CA THR A 77 -9.07 58.25 -30.05
C THR A 77 -9.20 56.77 -30.34
N ASP A 78 -8.65 56.38 -31.49
CA ASP A 78 -8.53 55.01 -31.98
C ASP A 78 -8.11 54.04 -30.86
N THR A 79 -9.00 53.11 -30.52
CA THR A 79 -8.84 52.14 -29.42
C THR A 79 -7.84 51.03 -29.77
N GLU A 80 -7.18 51.13 -30.92
CA GLU A 80 -6.30 50.10 -31.47
C GLU A 80 -4.82 50.27 -31.09
N GLN A 81 -4.42 51.39 -30.47
CA GLN A 81 -3.02 51.63 -30.03
C GLN A 81 -2.77 51.52 -28.53
N ALA A 82 -3.79 51.30 -27.69
CA ALA A 82 -3.65 51.29 -26.23
C ALA A 82 -3.24 49.94 -25.61
N VAL A 83 -3.13 48.87 -26.41
CA VAL A 83 -2.67 47.55 -25.91
C VAL A 83 -1.39 47.18 -26.61
N ASP A 84 -0.27 47.57 -26.00
CA ASP A 84 1.06 47.14 -26.40
C ASP A 84 1.12 45.60 -26.36
N ARG A 85 1.05 44.94 -27.52
CA ARG A 85 1.01 43.47 -27.63
C ARG A 85 2.38 42.81 -27.52
N ARG A 86 3.45 43.61 -27.40
CA ARG A 86 4.84 43.15 -27.25
C ARG A 86 5.07 42.31 -25.98
N PRO A 87 4.64 42.72 -24.77
CA PRO A 87 4.74 41.87 -23.57
C PRO A 87 3.89 40.60 -23.69
N LEU A 88 2.71 40.68 -24.32
CA LEU A 88 1.83 39.51 -24.51
C LEU A 88 2.46 38.46 -25.44
N MET A 89 3.08 38.90 -26.54
CA MET A 89 3.81 38.01 -27.45
C MET A 89 5.03 37.40 -26.77
N ARG A 90 5.85 38.18 -26.05
CA ARG A 90 6.99 37.63 -25.30
C ARG A 90 6.55 36.58 -24.28
N LEU A 91 5.43 36.81 -23.61
CA LEU A 91 4.85 35.85 -22.68
C LEU A 91 4.42 34.55 -23.40
N SER A 92 3.79 34.68 -24.57
CA SER A 92 3.40 33.51 -25.37
C SER A 92 4.60 32.68 -25.82
N TYR A 93 5.71 33.34 -26.20
CA TYR A 93 6.96 32.65 -26.57
C TYR A 93 7.62 31.98 -25.36
N VAL A 94 7.61 32.61 -24.18
CA VAL A 94 8.13 32.00 -22.94
C VAL A 94 7.29 30.79 -22.56
N LEU A 95 5.96 30.88 -22.65
CA LEU A 95 5.05 29.77 -22.38
C LEU A 95 5.30 28.61 -23.36
N LEU A 96 5.39 28.92 -24.65
CA LEU A 96 5.66 27.94 -25.71
C LEU A 96 7.01 27.25 -25.49
N PHE A 97 8.03 27.99 -25.08
CA PHE A 97 9.34 27.43 -24.75
C PHE A 97 9.28 26.47 -23.55
N VAL A 98 8.56 26.83 -22.48
CA VAL A 98 8.38 25.96 -21.30
C VAL A 98 7.64 24.67 -21.67
N VAL A 99 6.58 24.76 -22.48
CA VAL A 99 5.82 23.59 -22.96
C VAL A 99 6.68 22.72 -23.87
N ALA A 100 7.50 23.30 -24.75
CA ALA A 100 8.41 22.57 -25.62
C ALA A 100 9.47 21.81 -24.82
N VAL A 101 10.06 22.42 -23.79
CA VAL A 101 11.01 21.74 -22.88
C VAL A 101 10.34 20.59 -22.13
N LEU A 102 9.10 20.78 -21.66
CA LEU A 102 8.31 19.71 -21.04
C LEU A 102 8.03 18.54 -22.00
N CYS A 103 7.62 18.82 -23.24
CA CYS A 103 7.39 17.79 -24.26
C CYS A 103 8.69 17.06 -24.62
N PHE A 104 9.79 17.79 -24.77
CA PHE A 104 11.10 17.20 -25.05
C PHE A 104 11.55 16.28 -23.91
N TYR A 105 11.34 16.70 -22.66
CA TYR A 105 11.64 15.88 -21.49
C TYR A 105 10.75 14.64 -21.39
N ALA A 106 9.45 14.77 -21.69
CA ALA A 106 8.51 13.65 -21.69
C ALA A 106 8.85 12.60 -22.78
N LEU A 107 9.31 13.04 -23.96
CA LEU A 107 9.72 12.15 -25.05
C LEU A 107 11.06 11.45 -24.77
N PHE A 108 12.02 12.13 -24.13
CA PHE A 108 13.36 11.58 -23.87
C PHE A 108 13.50 10.84 -22.53
N SER A 109 12.49 10.84 -21.67
CA SER A 109 12.52 10.09 -20.41
C SER A 109 11.75 8.77 -20.53
N PRO A 110 12.43 7.61 -20.71
CA PRO A 110 11.83 6.28 -20.72
C PRO A 110 11.51 5.81 -19.30
N LYS A 111 10.74 6.60 -18.55
CA LYS A 111 10.20 6.21 -17.26
C LYS A 111 8.76 6.68 -17.19
N GLU A 112 7.87 5.69 -17.23
CA GLU A 112 6.46 5.74 -16.89
C GLU A 112 6.25 6.71 -15.70
N ILE A 113 5.90 7.96 -15.99
CA ILE A 113 5.52 8.99 -15.00
C ILE A 113 4.07 8.79 -14.54
N TRP A 114 3.37 7.84 -15.15
CA TRP A 114 1.98 7.50 -14.86
C TRP A 114 1.74 6.92 -13.45
N PRO A 115 2.58 6.00 -12.93
CA PRO A 115 2.39 5.43 -11.59
C PRO A 115 2.61 6.47 -10.46
N SER A 116 3.48 7.46 -10.67
CA SER A 116 3.77 8.47 -9.63
C SER A 116 2.68 9.52 -9.50
N ILE A 117 1.98 9.86 -10.59
CA ILE A 117 0.88 10.82 -10.55
C ILE A 117 -0.38 10.16 -9.95
N SER A 118 -0.66 8.90 -10.26
CA SER A 118 -1.75 8.16 -9.61
C SER A 118 -1.49 7.93 -8.11
N ALA A 119 -0.24 7.66 -7.73
CA ALA A 119 0.14 7.47 -6.32
C ALA A 119 0.04 8.75 -5.48
N ALA A 120 0.18 9.93 -6.06
CA ALA A 120 0.00 11.20 -5.36
C ALA A 120 -1.47 11.57 -5.12
N ILE A 121 -2.40 10.98 -5.88
CA ILE A 121 -3.84 11.27 -5.81
C ILE A 121 -4.57 10.25 -4.91
N SER A 122 -4.03 9.04 -4.75
CA SER A 122 -4.61 8.00 -3.88
C SER A 122 -4.04 8.07 -2.46
N PHE A 123 -4.80 8.72 -1.57
CA PHE A 123 -4.64 8.64 -0.12
C PHE A 123 -5.09 7.25 0.39
N SER A 124 -4.37 6.19 0.01
CA SER A 124 -4.61 4.82 0.49
C SER A 124 -3.48 4.40 1.46
N PRO A 125 -3.80 3.85 2.64
CA PRO A 125 -2.81 3.47 3.64
C PRO A 125 -2.10 2.13 3.34
N GLN A 126 -2.53 1.36 2.34
CA GLN A 126 -1.86 0.13 1.91
C GLN A 126 -0.80 0.45 0.85
N ARG A 127 0.39 0.78 1.33
CA ARG A 127 1.58 1.02 0.51
C ARG A 127 2.24 -0.33 0.21
N GLU A 128 1.77 -1.03 -0.83
CA GLU A 128 2.59 -2.05 -1.49
C GLU A 128 3.75 -1.30 -2.16
N PHE A 129 4.93 -1.36 -1.56
CA PHE A 129 6.13 -0.84 -2.20
C PHE A 129 6.27 -1.54 -3.55
N ALA A 130 6.69 -0.81 -4.58
CA ALA A 130 7.12 -1.42 -5.83
C ALA A 130 8.42 -2.17 -5.57
N THR A 131 8.32 -3.32 -4.89
CA THR A 131 9.41 -4.28 -4.71
C THR A 131 9.68 -4.92 -6.06
N GLN A 132 10.96 -5.09 -6.40
CA GLN A 132 11.32 -5.75 -7.66
C GLN A 132 10.90 -7.23 -7.64
N THR A 133 10.78 -7.79 -6.44
CA THR A 133 10.28 -9.15 -6.15
C THR A 133 8.82 -9.10 -5.69
N GLN A 134 7.96 -9.95 -6.24
CA GLN A 134 6.58 -10.14 -5.78
C GLN A 134 6.34 -11.61 -5.41
N ILE A 135 5.81 -11.86 -4.21
CA ILE A 135 5.39 -13.19 -3.76
C ILE A 135 3.95 -13.40 -4.25
N ASN A 136 3.76 -14.29 -5.22
CA ASN A 136 2.44 -14.50 -5.85
C ASN A 136 1.57 -15.47 -5.04
N SER A 137 2.18 -16.56 -4.55
CA SER A 137 1.48 -17.57 -3.77
C SER A 137 2.44 -18.37 -2.91
N VAL A 138 2.01 -18.65 -1.69
CA VAL A 138 2.66 -19.58 -0.75
C VAL A 138 1.70 -20.73 -0.52
N THR A 139 2.14 -21.95 -0.80
CA THR A 139 1.37 -23.18 -0.61
C THR A 139 2.06 -24.03 0.46
N PRO A 140 1.34 -24.55 1.47
CA PRO A 140 -0.12 -24.49 1.65
C PRO A 140 -0.66 -23.21 2.32
N GLY A 141 0.19 -22.37 2.91
CA GLY A 141 -0.24 -21.22 3.70
C GLY A 141 -0.72 -21.65 5.10
N ASN A 142 -1.94 -21.29 5.48
CA ASN A 142 -2.53 -21.77 6.74
C ASN A 142 -2.96 -23.23 6.60
N THR A 143 -2.44 -24.11 7.45
CA THR A 143 -2.71 -25.55 7.33
C THR A 143 -2.73 -26.27 8.67
N GLU A 144 -3.27 -27.49 8.68
CA GLU A 144 -3.29 -28.37 9.83
C GLU A 144 -2.55 -29.65 9.44
N VAL A 145 -1.56 -30.04 10.24
CA VAL A 145 -0.67 -31.18 9.97
C VAL A 145 -0.74 -32.19 11.11
N LEU A 146 -0.52 -33.47 10.81
CA LEU A 146 -0.46 -34.50 11.84
C LEU A 146 0.82 -34.36 12.68
N SER A 147 0.73 -34.62 13.98
CA SER A 147 1.89 -34.62 14.86
C SER A 147 2.96 -35.61 14.37
N GLY A 148 4.19 -35.12 14.20
CA GLY A 148 5.32 -35.90 13.69
C GLY A 148 5.47 -35.90 12.15
N SER A 149 4.59 -35.21 11.42
CA SER A 149 4.73 -35.02 9.97
C SER A 149 5.72 -33.90 9.61
N GLN A 150 6.11 -33.84 8.35
CA GLN A 150 6.93 -32.76 7.79
C GLN A 150 6.05 -31.87 6.92
N LEU A 151 6.32 -30.56 6.92
CA LEU A 151 5.57 -29.61 6.11
C LEU A 151 6.42 -29.14 4.93
N GLU A 152 5.95 -29.44 3.73
CA GLU A 152 6.48 -28.89 2.49
C GLU A 152 5.87 -27.52 2.22
N VAL A 153 6.71 -26.52 1.99
CA VAL A 153 6.30 -25.17 1.62
C VAL A 153 6.84 -24.84 0.24
N ILE A 154 5.92 -24.49 -0.66
CA ILE A 154 6.21 -24.09 -2.04
C ILE A 154 5.85 -22.62 -2.20
N VAL A 155 6.76 -21.86 -2.80
CA VAL A 155 6.62 -20.42 -3.00
C VAL A 155 6.81 -20.11 -4.48
N ASP A 156 5.83 -19.42 -5.06
CA ASP A 156 5.89 -18.90 -6.43
C ASP A 156 6.22 -17.40 -6.40
N LEU A 157 7.32 -17.03 -7.02
CA LEU A 157 7.81 -15.65 -7.09
C LEU A 157 7.64 -15.07 -8.50
N ARG A 158 7.46 -13.75 -8.59
CA ARG A 158 7.43 -12.96 -9.83
C ARG A 158 8.36 -11.76 -9.72
N GLY A 159 8.71 -11.18 -10.86
CA GLY A 159 9.63 -10.03 -10.93
C GLY A 159 11.11 -10.46 -10.91
N GLU A 160 11.98 -9.64 -10.35
CA GLU A 160 13.39 -9.95 -10.15
C GLU A 160 13.52 -10.81 -8.88
N VAL A 161 14.04 -12.03 -9.01
CA VAL A 161 14.12 -12.96 -7.87
C VAL A 161 15.53 -12.93 -7.31
N PRO A 162 15.71 -12.70 -6.00
CA PRO A 162 17.02 -12.68 -5.37
C PRO A 162 17.66 -14.08 -5.31
N ASP A 163 18.99 -14.13 -5.18
CA ASP A 163 19.76 -15.39 -5.13
C ASP A 163 19.38 -16.29 -3.95
N THR A 164 18.80 -15.73 -2.89
CA THR A 164 18.45 -16.46 -1.67
C THR A 164 17.02 -16.14 -1.22
N VAL A 165 16.20 -17.17 -1.11
CA VAL A 165 14.86 -17.11 -0.54
C VAL A 165 14.89 -17.86 0.80
N THR A 166 14.47 -17.20 1.87
CA THR A 166 14.53 -17.76 3.22
C THR A 166 13.13 -17.80 3.81
N LEU A 167 12.75 -18.94 4.36
CA LEU A 167 11.56 -19.09 5.18
C LEU A 167 11.98 -18.98 6.64
N PHE A 168 11.27 -18.17 7.40
CA PHE A 168 11.45 -18.07 8.84
C PHE A 168 10.25 -18.72 9.52
N TYR A 169 10.50 -19.57 10.50
CA TYR A 169 9.44 -20.15 11.31
C TYR A 169 9.73 -20.00 12.80
N THR A 170 8.65 -19.86 13.57
CA THR A 170 8.67 -19.70 15.02
C THR A 170 7.80 -20.80 15.63
N SER A 171 8.40 -21.63 16.48
CA SER A 171 7.73 -22.74 17.18
C SER A 171 7.30 -22.30 18.58
N SER A 172 6.14 -22.78 19.05
CA SER A 172 5.64 -22.45 20.40
C SER A 172 6.48 -23.06 21.53
N ASP A 173 7.15 -24.19 21.29
CA ASP A 173 8.07 -24.79 22.26
C ASP A 173 9.48 -24.21 22.13
N GLU A 174 10.04 -23.83 23.27
CA GLU A 174 11.49 -23.71 23.50
C GLU A 174 12.22 -22.53 22.83
N GLY A 175 11.55 -21.40 22.62
CA GLY A 175 12.24 -20.11 22.41
C GLY A 175 13.02 -19.98 21.10
N ARG A 176 12.71 -20.81 20.10
CA ARG A 176 13.24 -20.66 18.73
C ARG A 176 12.31 -19.73 17.95
N VAL A 177 12.74 -18.47 17.88
CA VAL A 177 12.07 -17.40 17.15
C VAL A 177 12.83 -17.17 15.86
N ASP A 178 12.12 -17.16 14.74
CA ASP A 178 12.64 -16.87 13.40
C ASP A 178 13.84 -17.75 12.99
N GLU A 179 13.65 -19.06 12.99
CA GLU A 179 14.65 -19.98 12.45
C GLU A 179 14.73 -19.86 10.93
N PRO A 180 15.91 -19.54 10.35
CA PRO A 180 16.06 -19.42 8.92
C PRO A 180 16.17 -20.78 8.23
N LEU A 181 15.27 -21.06 7.30
CA LEU A 181 15.28 -22.19 6.38
C LEU A 181 15.46 -21.69 4.94
N LYS A 182 16.60 -21.99 4.33
CA LYS A 182 16.85 -21.64 2.92
C LYS A 182 15.98 -22.51 2.00
N LEU A 183 15.19 -21.86 1.14
CA LEU A 183 14.41 -22.55 0.12
C LEU A 183 15.30 -22.85 -1.10
N ARG A 184 15.07 -23.99 -1.74
CA ARG A 184 15.77 -24.42 -2.95
C ARG A 184 14.90 -24.16 -4.17
N ALA A 185 15.49 -23.70 -5.26
CA ALA A 185 14.79 -23.56 -6.53
C ALA A 185 14.42 -24.95 -7.07
N MET A 186 13.14 -25.16 -7.37
CA MET A 186 12.66 -26.36 -8.06
C MET A 186 12.72 -26.16 -9.58
N ASP A 187 12.38 -24.96 -10.04
CA ASP A 187 12.32 -24.59 -11.45
C ASP A 187 12.65 -23.10 -11.57
N GLU A 188 13.84 -22.80 -12.09
CA GLU A 188 14.30 -21.42 -12.31
C GLU A 188 13.44 -20.68 -13.33
N THR A 189 12.84 -21.39 -14.30
CA THR A 189 11.99 -20.80 -15.35
C THR A 189 10.69 -20.30 -14.75
N ARG A 190 10.11 -21.07 -13.83
CA ARG A 190 8.86 -20.74 -13.14
C ARG A 190 9.07 -19.98 -11.84
N LYS A 191 10.33 -19.73 -11.44
CA LYS A 191 10.68 -19.01 -10.20
C LYS A 191 10.01 -19.64 -8.97
N ARG A 192 10.00 -20.98 -8.95
CA ARG A 192 9.37 -21.77 -7.90
C ARG A 192 10.41 -22.29 -6.92
N TYR A 193 10.19 -22.05 -5.64
CA TYR A 193 11.09 -22.44 -4.56
C TYR A 193 10.37 -23.36 -3.58
N GLN A 194 11.13 -24.26 -2.97
CA GLN A 194 10.63 -25.28 -2.06
C GLN A 194 11.52 -25.40 -0.84
N GLY A 195 10.89 -25.56 0.32
CA GLY A 195 11.54 -25.89 1.57
C GLY A 195 10.72 -26.91 2.34
N MET A 196 11.39 -27.63 3.22
CA MET A 196 10.74 -28.60 4.09
C MET A 196 11.02 -28.23 5.53
N ILE A 197 9.96 -27.89 6.25
CA ILE A 197 10.02 -27.65 7.68
C ILE A 197 9.99 -29.04 8.33
N VAL A 198 11.16 -29.43 8.82
CA VAL A 198 11.34 -30.64 9.60
C VAL A 198 11.42 -30.19 11.05
N GLY A 199 10.43 -30.57 11.87
CA GLY A 199 10.43 -30.21 13.27
C GLY A 199 11.68 -30.72 14.02
N ILE A 200 11.78 -30.32 15.29
CA ILE A 200 12.99 -30.41 16.11
C ILE A 200 13.68 -31.79 16.00
N ASN A 201 15.00 -31.77 15.74
CA ASN A 201 15.85 -32.96 15.64
C ASN A 201 15.39 -34.00 14.59
N GLY A 202 14.69 -33.57 13.53
CA GLY A 202 14.22 -34.49 12.50
C GLY A 202 12.95 -35.26 12.86
N ARG A 203 12.35 -35.02 14.04
CA ARG A 203 11.22 -35.80 14.56
C ARG A 203 9.84 -35.34 14.06
N GLY A 204 9.83 -34.47 13.05
CA GLY A 204 8.61 -33.86 12.52
C GLY A 204 8.00 -32.81 13.45
N ILE A 205 6.96 -32.16 12.96
CA ILE A 205 6.29 -31.04 13.63
C ILE A 205 5.35 -31.60 14.70
N ARG A 206 5.66 -31.33 15.97
CA ARG A 206 4.86 -31.82 17.12
C ARG A 206 4.00 -30.74 17.76
N GLN A 207 4.29 -29.49 17.44
CA GLN A 207 3.68 -28.31 18.02
C GLN A 207 3.28 -27.30 16.97
N GLU A 208 2.33 -26.44 17.33
CA GLU A 208 1.92 -25.34 16.47
C GLU A 208 3.09 -24.39 16.20
N LEU A 209 3.16 -23.90 14.98
CA LEU A 209 4.19 -22.96 14.56
C LEU A 209 3.60 -21.91 13.63
N THR A 210 4.24 -20.75 13.57
CA THR A 210 3.99 -19.75 12.55
C THR A 210 5.18 -19.64 11.62
N TYR A 211 4.95 -19.29 10.37
CA TYR A 211 6.02 -19.10 9.41
C TYR A 211 5.70 -17.98 8.41
N HIS A 212 6.74 -17.34 7.91
CA HIS A 212 6.66 -16.37 6.83
C HIS A 212 7.85 -16.56 5.89
N VAL A 213 7.73 -16.06 4.66
CA VAL A 213 8.76 -16.16 3.64
C VAL A 213 9.30 -14.78 3.33
N GLN A 214 10.63 -14.69 3.29
CA GLN A 214 11.35 -13.50 2.88
C GLN A 214 12.17 -13.80 1.62
N ALA A 215 11.89 -13.03 0.57
CA ALA A 215 12.61 -13.03 -0.69
C ALA A 215 13.14 -11.62 -0.96
N GLY A 216 14.37 -11.35 -0.50
CA GLY A 216 15.02 -10.05 -0.69
C GLY A 216 14.25 -8.93 0.03
N ASP A 217 13.58 -8.08 -0.73
CA ASP A 217 12.76 -6.95 -0.27
C ASP A 217 11.28 -7.31 -0.03
N ALA A 218 10.82 -8.47 -0.50
CA ALA A 218 9.47 -8.95 -0.30
C ALA A 218 9.34 -9.87 0.92
N ILE A 219 8.32 -9.63 1.74
CA ILE A 219 7.96 -10.44 2.90
C ILE A 219 6.51 -10.90 2.72
N SER A 220 6.24 -12.19 2.91
CA SER A 220 4.88 -12.73 2.83
C SER A 220 4.06 -12.38 4.07
N GLU A 221 2.76 -12.68 4.01
CA GLU A 221 1.94 -12.77 5.21
C GLU A 221 2.46 -13.86 6.16
N GLU A 222 2.08 -13.77 7.42
CA GLU A 222 2.37 -14.81 8.42
C GLU A 222 1.31 -15.92 8.33
N TYR A 223 1.78 -17.15 8.21
CA TYR A 223 0.94 -18.34 8.12
C TYR A 223 1.04 -19.17 9.40
N ARG A 224 -0.10 -19.70 9.86
CA ARG A 224 -0.18 -20.55 11.04
C ARG A 224 -0.37 -22.00 10.65
N VAL A 225 0.44 -22.86 11.26
CA VAL A 225 0.38 -24.32 11.13
C VAL A 225 -0.10 -24.89 12.45
N LYS A 226 -1.28 -25.52 12.45
CA LYS A 226 -1.79 -26.24 13.61
C LYS A 226 -1.38 -27.70 13.55
N VAL A 227 -1.22 -28.31 14.73
CA VAL A 227 -0.86 -29.73 14.83
C VAL A 227 -2.00 -30.53 15.42
N ILE A 228 -2.46 -31.52 14.66
CA ILE A 228 -3.47 -32.48 15.09
C ILE A 228 -2.76 -33.73 15.58
N GLN A 229 -2.99 -34.11 16.84
CA GLN A 229 -2.51 -35.38 17.36
C GLN A 229 -3.47 -36.49 16.91
N PRO A 230 -2.98 -37.63 16.40
CA PRO A 230 -3.86 -38.76 16.08
C PRO A 230 -4.51 -39.30 17.37
N PRO A 231 -5.73 -39.87 17.28
CA PRO A 231 -6.34 -40.56 18.41
C PRO A 231 -5.41 -41.68 18.91
N SER A 232 -5.16 -41.71 20.20
CA SER A 232 -4.32 -42.71 20.84
C SER A 232 -4.91 -43.10 22.20
N ALA A 233 -4.74 -44.37 22.55
CA ALA A 233 -5.11 -44.93 23.85
C ALA A 233 -3.87 -45.56 24.47
N THR A 234 -3.59 -45.23 25.73
CA THR A 234 -2.50 -45.82 26.51
C THR A 234 -3.11 -46.68 27.59
N VAL A 235 -2.78 -47.98 27.59
CA VAL A 235 -3.21 -48.93 28.62
C VAL A 235 -2.25 -48.84 29.81
N HIS A 236 -2.79 -48.61 31.00
CA HIS A 236 -2.02 -48.50 32.24
C HIS A 236 -1.94 -49.84 32.96
N SER A 237 -3.10 -50.46 33.21
CA SER A 237 -3.19 -51.75 33.88
C SER A 237 -4.32 -52.61 33.31
N ILE A 238 -4.14 -53.91 33.49
CA ILE A 238 -5.11 -54.94 33.17
C ILE A 238 -5.37 -55.74 34.44
N ARG A 239 -6.64 -55.82 34.84
CA ARG A 239 -7.10 -56.65 35.95
C ARG A 239 -7.75 -57.92 35.42
N TYR A 240 -7.27 -59.06 35.93
CA TYR A 240 -7.75 -60.40 35.63
C TYR A 240 -8.63 -60.92 36.76
N GLU A 241 -9.85 -61.32 36.42
CA GLU A 241 -10.77 -62.05 37.31
C GLU A 241 -10.98 -63.46 36.73
N TYR A 242 -10.31 -64.45 37.34
CA TYR A 242 -10.35 -65.83 36.87
C TYR A 242 -11.67 -66.52 37.24
N PRO A 243 -12.11 -67.51 36.45
CA PRO A 243 -13.25 -68.35 36.80
C PRO A 243 -13.11 -69.02 38.17
N GLN A 244 -14.24 -69.17 38.88
CA GLN A 244 -14.26 -69.76 40.22
C GLN A 244 -13.62 -71.16 40.30
N TYR A 245 -13.70 -71.97 39.23
CA TYR A 245 -13.12 -73.31 39.21
C TYR A 245 -11.58 -73.33 39.26
N MET A 246 -10.92 -72.20 38.98
CA MET A 246 -9.46 -72.12 39.01
C MET A 246 -8.92 -71.83 40.41
N ASP A 247 -9.76 -71.38 41.35
CA ASP A 247 -9.36 -70.94 42.71
C ASP A 247 -8.19 -69.93 42.71
N LEU A 248 -8.08 -69.13 41.64
CA LEU A 248 -7.06 -68.08 41.50
C LEU A 248 -7.58 -66.74 41.97
N ALA A 249 -6.76 -66.01 42.72
CA ALA A 249 -7.05 -64.63 43.12
C ALA A 249 -6.98 -63.68 41.91
N ALA A 250 -7.71 -62.57 41.98
CA ALA A 250 -7.63 -61.53 40.97
C ALA A 250 -6.23 -60.91 40.94
N VAL A 251 -5.69 -60.68 39.75
CA VAL A 251 -4.33 -60.14 39.54
C VAL A 251 -4.42 -58.87 38.71
N GLU A 252 -3.63 -57.87 39.06
CA GLU A 252 -3.48 -56.65 38.27
C GLU A 252 -2.05 -56.57 37.73
N GLN A 253 -1.93 -56.42 36.41
CA GLN A 253 -0.65 -56.36 35.71
C GLN A 253 -0.53 -55.05 34.93
N PRO A 254 0.65 -54.39 34.96
CA PRO A 254 0.90 -53.22 34.12
C PRO A 254 1.10 -53.61 32.65
N GLY A 255 0.68 -52.72 31.75
CA GLY A 255 0.86 -52.87 30.30
C GLY A 255 -0.39 -53.38 29.58
N GLY A 256 -0.23 -53.70 28.29
CA GLY A 256 -1.35 -54.01 27.38
C GLY A 256 -1.43 -55.46 26.89
N ALA A 257 -0.49 -56.32 27.30
CA ALA A 257 -0.48 -57.71 26.87
C ALA A 257 -1.51 -58.52 27.66
N ILE A 258 -2.46 -59.11 26.93
CA ILE A 258 -3.50 -59.98 27.50
C ILE A 258 -3.13 -61.42 27.17
N ASP A 259 -2.87 -62.21 28.20
CA ASP A 259 -2.73 -63.67 28.12
C ASP A 259 -3.56 -64.29 29.24
N ALA A 260 -4.67 -64.93 28.88
CA ALA A 260 -5.63 -65.45 29.83
C ALA A 260 -6.38 -66.66 29.29
N TRP A 261 -6.81 -67.53 30.21
CA TRP A 261 -7.69 -68.65 29.89
C TRP A 261 -9.09 -68.19 29.52
N GLU A 262 -9.76 -69.00 28.70
CA GLU A 262 -11.16 -68.78 28.34
C GLU A 262 -12.04 -68.67 29.59
N GLY A 263 -12.96 -67.70 29.59
CA GLY A 263 -13.83 -67.40 30.73
C GLY A 263 -13.24 -66.43 31.75
N THR A 264 -11.97 -66.02 31.63
CA THR A 264 -11.39 -64.95 32.45
C THR A 264 -12.02 -63.61 32.10
N LYS A 265 -12.55 -62.90 33.10
CA LYS A 265 -13.08 -61.55 32.91
C LYS A 265 -11.94 -60.54 33.06
N ILE A 266 -11.78 -59.68 32.07
CA ILE A 266 -10.69 -58.72 32.00
C ILE A 266 -11.25 -57.31 32.12
N THR A 267 -10.66 -56.50 32.99
CA THR A 267 -10.92 -55.05 33.07
C THR A 267 -9.66 -54.30 32.66
N VAL A 268 -9.77 -53.47 31.63
CA VAL A 268 -8.64 -52.69 31.09
C VAL A 268 -8.78 -51.25 31.56
N ASP A 269 -7.76 -50.75 32.25
CA ASP A 269 -7.64 -49.33 32.59
C ASP A 269 -6.77 -48.64 31.53
N ALA A 270 -7.36 -47.73 30.78
CA ALA A 270 -6.71 -47.03 29.69
C ALA A 270 -7.13 -45.56 29.65
N THR A 271 -6.18 -44.69 29.29
CA THR A 271 -6.43 -43.27 29.04
C THR A 271 -6.36 -42.97 27.55
N THR A 272 -7.38 -42.29 27.03
CA THR A 272 -7.39 -41.79 25.65
C THR A 272 -7.00 -40.31 25.63
N ASN A 273 -6.29 -39.87 24.58
CA ASN A 273 -5.95 -38.46 24.40
C ASN A 273 -7.12 -37.60 23.89
N MET A 274 -8.21 -38.24 23.47
CA MET A 274 -9.40 -37.62 22.89
C MET A 274 -10.67 -38.32 23.43
N PRO A 275 -11.83 -37.63 23.45
CA PRO A 275 -13.10 -38.27 23.78
C PRO A 275 -13.44 -39.36 22.77
N ILE A 276 -13.85 -40.53 23.25
CA ILE A 276 -14.20 -41.69 22.42
C ILE A 276 -15.71 -41.89 22.35
N THR A 277 -16.21 -42.32 21.20
CA THR A 277 -17.63 -42.67 21.00
C THR A 277 -17.84 -44.19 20.97
N SER A 278 -16.83 -44.93 20.51
CA SER A 278 -16.85 -46.40 20.45
C SER A 278 -15.44 -46.93 20.70
N PHE A 279 -15.35 -48.19 21.11
CA PHE A 279 -14.08 -48.90 21.24
C PHE A 279 -14.23 -50.29 20.65
N GLU A 280 -13.15 -50.81 20.07
CA GLU A 280 -13.04 -52.17 19.56
C GLU A 280 -11.74 -52.77 20.07
N VAL A 281 -11.78 -54.03 20.52
CA VAL A 281 -10.62 -54.77 20.98
C VAL A 281 -10.27 -55.79 19.91
N LEU A 282 -9.11 -55.62 19.28
CA LEU A 282 -8.59 -56.53 18.25
C LEU A 282 -7.54 -57.44 18.89
N PHE A 283 -7.77 -58.75 18.81
CA PHE A 283 -6.81 -59.76 19.24
C PHE A 283 -5.98 -60.19 18.03
N SER A 284 -4.66 -60.03 18.10
CA SER A 284 -3.74 -60.63 17.13
C SER A 284 -3.49 -62.08 17.55
N GLY A 285 -3.99 -63.04 16.76
CA GLY A 285 -3.69 -64.47 16.92
C GLY A 285 -2.35 -64.87 16.34
#